data_AF-B6E306-F1
#
_entry.id   AF-B6E306-F1
#
_cell.length_a   1.000
_cell.length_b   1.000
_cell.length_c   1.000
_cell.angle_alpha   90.00
_cell.angle_beta   90.00
_cell.angle_gamma   90.00
#
_symmetry.space_group_name_H-M   'P 1'
#
loop_
_entity.id
_entity.type
_entity.pdbx_description
1 polymer ?
#
loop_
_entity_poly.entity_id
_entity_poly.type
_entity_poly.pdbx_seq_one_letter_code
_entity_poly.pdbx_strand_id
1 'polypeptide(L)' 'LLGYSLGAHAAGIAGSLTNKKVNRITGLDPAGPNFEYAEAPSRLSPDDADFVDVLHTFTRGSPGRSIGIQKPVGH' A
#
# COMPACT_ATOMS: atom_id res chain seq x y z
N LEU A 1 -1.09 7.78 8.95
CA LEU A 1 -0.15 6.65 9.14
C LEU A 1 0.89 6.67 8.03
N LEU A 2 2.10 6.20 8.28
CA LEU A 2 3.14 6.08 7.25
C LEU A 2 3.71 4.67 7.31
N GLY A 3 3.81 4.02 6.15
CA GLY A 3 4.27 2.64 6.05
C GLY A 3 5.24 2.47 4.88
N TYR A 4 6.33 1.75 5.11
CA TYR A 4 7.35 1.44 4.10
C TYR A 4 7.34 -0.05 3.75
N SER A 5 7.41 -0.39 2.45
CA SER A 5 7.43 -1.77 1.98
C SER A 5 6.23 -2.58 2.51
N LEU A 6 6.43 -3.70 3.20
CA LEU A 6 5.36 -4.46 3.86
C LEU A 6 4.58 -3.62 4.88
N GLY A 7 5.23 -2.65 5.53
CA GLY A 7 4.61 -1.73 6.47
C GLY A 7 3.56 -0.83 5.84
N ALA A 8 3.60 -0.60 4.52
CA ALA A 8 2.55 0.12 3.81
C ALA A 8 1.20 -0.64 3.86
N HIS A 9 1.23 -1.97 3.71
CA HIS A 9 0.03 -2.81 3.85
C HIS A 9 -0.44 -2.89 5.30
N ALA A 10 0.49 -2.99 6.25
CA ALA A 10 0.14 -2.95 7.67
C ALA A 10 -0.55 -1.62 8.05
N ALA A 11 -0.08 -0.50 7.50
CA ALA A 11 -0.72 0.80 7.71
C ALA A 11 -2.12 0.89 7.09
N GLY A 12 -2.32 0.31 5.89
CA GLY A 12 -3.64 0.19 5.26
C GLY A 12 -4.61 -0.63 6.08
N ILE A 13 -4.21 -1.84 6.47
CA ILE A 13 -5.02 -2.74 7.31
C ILE A 13 -5.32 -2.10 8.68
N ALA A 14 -4.34 -1.44 9.30
CA ALA A 14 -4.58 -0.72 10.54
C ALA A 14 -5.58 0.43 10.35
N GLY A 15 -5.54 1.14 9.22
CA GLY A 15 -6.51 2.17 8.86
C GLY A 15 -7.92 1.62 8.69
N SER A 16 -8.08 0.51 7.96
CA SER A 16 -9.39 -0.12 7.74
C SER A 16 -10.00 -0.74 9.00
N LEU A 17 -9.19 -1.21 9.95
CA LEU A 17 -9.65 -1.76 11.23
C LEU A 17 -10.07 -0.70 12.26
N THR A 18 -9.82 0.59 11.99
CA THR A 18 -10.21 1.66 12.91
C THR A 18 -11.68 2.03 12.75
N ASN A 19 -12.40 2.24 13.87
CA ASN A 19 -13.80 2.69 13.85
C ASN A 19 -14.00 4.10 13.24
N LYS A 20 -12.93 4.85 13.02
CA LYS A 20 -12.93 6.18 12.41
C LYS A 20 -11.89 6.20 11.32
N LYS A 21 -12.28 6.57 10.09
CA LYS A 21 -11.33 6.71 8.97
C LYS A 21 -10.15 7.59 9.38
N VAL A 22 -8.96 7.12 9.03
CA VAL A 22 -7.72 7.88 9.23
C VAL A 22 -7.67 8.98 8.16
N ASN A 23 -7.30 10.20 8.55
CA ASN A 23 -7.25 11.32 7.61
C ASN A 23 -6.27 11.08 6.43
N ARG A 24 -5.12 10.43 6.70
CA ARG A 24 -4.09 10.18 5.69
C ARG A 24 -3.26 8.93 5.94
N ILE A 25 -2.99 8.16 4.89
CA ILE A 25 -2.00 7.07 4.87
C ILE A 25 -1.00 7.30 3.74
N THR A 26 0.29 7.27 4.07
CA THR A 26 1.38 7.36 3.09
C THR A 26 2.07 6.00 2.95
N GLY A 27 2.00 5.42 1.75
CA GLY A 27 2.69 4.17 1.38
C GLY A 27 3.98 4.45 0.63
N LEU A 28 5.13 4.21 1.26
CA LEU A 28 6.44 4.33 0.63
C LEU A 28 6.85 2.97 0.08
N ASP A 29 6.84 2.86 -1.24
CA ASP A 29 7.19 1.67 -2.01
C ASP A 29 6.54 0.37 -1.49
N PRO A 30 5.20 0.26 -1.56
CA PRO A 30 4.50 -0.90 -1.00
C PRO A 30 5.00 -2.21 -1.62
N ALA A 31 5.08 -3.28 -0.84
CA ALA A 31 5.58 -4.56 -1.32
C ALA A 31 4.68 -5.15 -2.42
N GLY A 32 5.26 -5.60 -3.53
CA GLY A 32 4.57 -6.25 -4.64
C GLY A 32 4.35 -7.76 -4.45
N PRO A 33 5.37 -8.55 -4.03
CA PRO A 33 5.23 -9.99 -3.87
C PRO A 33 4.07 -10.35 -2.93
N ASN A 34 3.12 -11.15 -3.41
CA ASN A 34 1.87 -11.53 -2.73
C ASN A 34 0.79 -10.44 -2.58
N PHE A 35 1.06 -9.17 -2.92
CA PHE A 35 0.08 -8.07 -2.78
C PHE A 35 -0.38 -7.47 -4.12
N GLU A 36 0.35 -7.68 -5.21
CA GLU A 36 -0.01 -7.19 -6.57
C GLU A 36 -1.42 -7.61 -7.03
N TYR A 37 -1.84 -8.81 -6.64
CA TYR A 37 -3.16 -9.36 -6.95
C TYR A 37 -3.99 -9.65 -5.70
N ALA A 38 -3.55 -9.17 -4.54
CA ALA A 38 -4.33 -9.31 -3.32
C ALA A 38 -5.59 -8.45 -3.37
N GLU A 39 -6.64 -8.93 -2.73
CA GLU A 39 -7.88 -8.21 -2.52
C GLU A 39 -7.63 -6.97 -1.65
N ALA A 40 -8.39 -5.90 -1.89
CA ALA A 40 -8.30 -4.64 -1.16
C ALA A 40 -8.15 -4.78 0.37
N PRO A 41 -8.92 -5.61 1.11
CA PRO A 41 -8.76 -5.77 2.55
C PRO A 41 -7.44 -6.42 3.01
N SER A 42 -6.69 -7.03 2.10
CA SER A 42 -5.41 -7.69 2.39
C SER A 42 -4.20 -6.90 1.93
N ARG A 43 -4.38 -5.67 1.43
CA ARG A 43 -3.30 -4.80 0.97
C ARG A 43 -3.62 -3.34 1.28
N LEU A 44 -2.74 -2.43 0.87
CA LEU A 44 -3.04 -1.00 0.93
C LEU A 44 -4.09 -0.69 -0.16
N SER A 45 -5.11 0.07 0.20
CA SER A 45 -6.21 0.49 -0.66
C SER A 45 -6.54 1.97 -0.42
N PRO A 46 -7.05 2.70 -1.43
CA PRO A 46 -7.55 4.06 -1.24
C PRO A 46 -8.64 4.16 -0.16
N ASP A 47 -9.40 3.08 0.06
CA ASP A 47 -10.49 3.05 1.03
C ASP A 47 -10.03 3.05 2.50
N ASP A 48 -8.75 2.76 2.76
CA ASP A 48 -8.18 2.61 4.11
C ASP A 48 -8.08 3.94 4.88
N ALA A 49 -8.21 5.07 4.18
CA ALA A 49 -8.19 6.42 4.74
C ALA A 49 -9.06 7.40 3.93
N ASP A 50 -9.12 8.66 4.36
CA ASP A 50 -9.71 9.75 3.58
C ASP A 50 -8.78 10.19 2.45
N PHE A 51 -7.47 10.00 2.62
CA PHE A 51 -6.47 10.23 1.59
C PHE A 51 -5.34 9.22 1.71
N VAL A 52 -4.99 8.59 0.58
CA VAL A 52 -3.91 7.60 0.50
C VAL A 52 -2.94 8.02 -0.59
N ASP A 53 -1.73 8.39 -0.20
CA ASP A 53 -0.67 8.76 -1.12
C ASP A 53 0.41 7.68 -1.18
N VAL A 54 0.81 7.29 -2.39
CA VAL A 54 1.73 6.17 -2.60
C VAL A 54 2.89 6.61 -3.47
N LEU A 55 4.09 6.35 -2.98
CA LEU A 55 5.35 6.64 -3.67
C LEU A 55 5.98 5.33 -4.15
N HIS A 56 5.89 5.07 -5.44
CA HIS A 56 6.51 3.92 -6.09
C HIS A 56 7.97 4.25 -6.45
N THR A 57 8.93 3.63 -5.77
CA THR A 57 10.36 3.95 -5.96
C THR A 57 11.20 2.75 -6.43
N PHE A 58 10.70 1.52 -6.25
CA PHE A 58 11.35 0.28 -6.65
C PHE A 58 10.44 -0.60 -7.52
N THR A 59 9.88 0.03 -8.57
CA THR A 59 8.93 -0.60 -9.49
C THR A 59 9.52 -1.06 -10.82
N ARG A 60 10.78 -0.76 -11.16
CA ARG A 60 11.36 -1.13 -12.45
C ARG A 60 12.62 -1.98 -12.33
N GLY A 61 12.65 -3.10 -13.05
CA GLY A 61 13.90 -3.55 -13.65
C GLY A 61 13.93 -4.94 -14.28
N SER A 62 13.31 -5.96 -13.68
CA SER A 62 13.41 -7.32 -14.25
C SER A 62 12.28 -8.22 -13.73
N PRO A 63 11.70 -9.11 -14.56
CA PRO A 63 10.89 -10.21 -14.05
C PRO A 63 11.72 -10.96 -13.01
N GLY A 64 11.32 -10.91 -11.74
CA GLY A 64 12.02 -11.55 -10.61
C GLY A 64 12.95 -10.67 -9.76
N ARG A 65 13.12 -9.36 -10.04
CA ARG A 65 13.93 -8.44 -9.18
C ARG A 65 13.21 -7.20 -8.66
N SER A 66 12.04 -6.86 -9.21
CA SER A 66 11.22 -5.76 -8.67
C SER A 66 10.40 -6.27 -7.48
N ILE A 67 10.55 -5.65 -6.31
CA ILE A 67 9.82 -6.01 -5.09
C ILE A 67 8.72 -5.00 -4.71
N GLY A 68 8.61 -3.88 -5.42
CA GLY A 68 7.53 -2.91 -5.24
C GLY A 68 6.28 -3.26 -6.07
N ILE A 69 5.10 -2.97 -5.52
CA ILE A 69 3.80 -3.12 -6.20
C ILE A 69 3.73 -2.17 -7.41
N GLN A 70 3.24 -2.68 -8.54
CA GLN A 70 3.05 -1.88 -9.77
C GLN A 70 1.67 -1.25 -9.81
N LYS A 71 0.65 -1.95 -9.30
CA LYS A 71 -0.71 -1.43 -9.27
C LYS A 71 -0.81 -0.14 -8.47
N PRO A 72 -1.61 0.83 -8.96
CA PRO A 72 -1.96 1.99 -8.18
C PRO A 72 -2.80 1.55 -6.97
N VAL A 73 -2.33 1.89 -5.78
CA VAL A 73 -2.99 1.57 -4.50
C VAL A 73 -3.30 2.81 -3.65
N GLY A 74 -3.14 3.99 -4.23
CA GLY A 74 -3.50 5.30 -3.66
C GLY A 74 -4.57 6.01 -4.48
N HIS A 75 -4.91 7.23 -4.04
CA HIS A 75 -5.86 8.11 -4.74
C HIS A 75 -5.28 8.71 -6.03
#